data_AF-A0A3B0QZI1-F1
#
_entry.id   AF-A0A3B0QZI1-F1
#
_cell.length_a   1.000
_cell.length_b   1.000
_cell.length_c   1.000
_cell.angle_alpha   90.00
_cell.angle_beta   90.00
_cell.angle_gamma   90.00
#
_symmetry.space_group_name_H-M   'P 1'
#
loop_
_entity.id
_entity.type
_entity.pdbx_description
1 polymer ?
#
loop_
_entity_poly.entity_id
_entity_poly.type
_entity_poly.pdbx_seq_one_letter_code
_entity_poly.pdbx_strand_id
1 'polypeptide(L)'
;MLKLKKILLLAFVFFSIFIFSSNAFAAFGGEARYWFTTLDSEVKITDSSITGTKIDLSDDLDIDDEDFVEARLFYESGRHKIRYSFVSMSWDGDKAISKSIVYSGKTYALA
;
A
#
# COMPACT_ATOMS: atom_id res chain seq x y z
N MET A 1 22.15 18.51 30.09
CA MET A 1 20.97 17.68 30.47
C MET A 1 19.75 18.47 30.93
N LEU A 2 19.88 19.54 31.74
CA LEU A 2 18.73 20.27 32.30
C LEU A 2 17.82 20.94 31.25
N LYS A 3 18.38 21.48 30.16
CA LYS A 3 17.62 22.10 29.06
C LYS A 3 16.80 21.09 28.26
N LEU A 4 17.39 19.92 27.92
CA LEU A 4 16.70 18.86 27.19
C LEU A 4 15.55 18.27 27.99
N LYS A 5 15.73 18.07 29.31
CA LYS A 5 14.65 17.61 30.20
C LYS A 5 13.49 18.62 30.26
N LYS A 6 13.78 19.93 30.29
CA LYS A 6 12.77 20.99 30.24
C LYS A 6 12.02 21.03 28.90
N ILE A 7 12.73 20.83 27.79
CA ILE A 7 12.12 20.73 26.45
C ILE A 7 11.22 19.50 26.34
N LEU A 8 11.67 18.33 26.82
CA LEU A 8 10.84 17.12 26.86
C LEU A 8 9.60 17.29 27.75
N LEU A 9 9.77 17.94 28.91
CA LEU A 9 8.66 18.22 29.83
C LEU A 9 7.65 19.18 29.19
N LEU A 10 8.12 20.24 28.53
CA LEU A 10 7.26 21.19 27.81
C LEU A 10 6.53 20.51 26.65
N ALA A 11 7.19 19.63 25.89
CA ALA A 11 6.57 18.84 24.84
C ALA A 11 5.49 17.90 25.41
N PHE A 12 5.76 17.24 26.53
CA PHE A 12 4.81 16.37 27.21
C PHE A 12 3.59 17.13 27.74
N VAL A 13 3.80 18.30 28.37
CA VAL A 13 2.72 19.17 28.85
C VAL A 13 1.89 19.70 27.68
N PHE A 14 2.53 20.16 26.61
CA PHE A 14 1.83 20.60 25.39
C PHE A 14 1.00 19.46 24.78
N PHE A 15 1.56 18.24 24.71
CA PHE A 15 0.85 17.06 24.22
C PHE A 15 -0.33 16.70 25.11
N SER A 16 -0.20 16.80 26.43
CA SER A 16 -1.29 16.50 27.37
C SER A 16 -2.47 17.47 27.23
N ILE A 17 -2.24 18.76 26.92
CA ILE A 17 -3.32 19.74 26.70
C ILE A 17 -4.12 19.40 25.43
N PHE A 18 -3.50 18.80 24.42
CA PHE A 18 -4.21 18.31 23.23
C PHE A 18 -5.13 17.12 23.52
N ILE A 19 -4.82 16.28 24.51
CA ILE A 19 -5.61 15.08 24.83
C ILE A 19 -6.92 15.43 25.57
N PHE A 20 -6.94 16.51 26.36
CA PHE A 20 -8.07 16.85 27.25
C PHE A 20 -9.01 17.95 26.72
N SER A 21 -8.77 18.53 25.54
CA SER A 21 -9.51 19.72 25.07
C SER A 21 -10.71 19.46 24.14
N SER A 22 -11.04 18.20 23.80
CA SER A 22 -12.19 17.92 22.92
C SER A 22 -13.36 17.25 23.64
N ASN A 23 -14.52 17.91 23.65
CA ASN A 23 -15.83 17.32 23.97
C ASN A 23 -16.39 16.45 22.81
N ALA A 24 -15.57 16.07 21.85
CA ALA A 24 -15.96 15.11 20.83
C ALA A 24 -15.74 13.70 21.41
N PHE A 25 -16.76 12.85 21.34
CA PHE A 25 -16.61 11.41 21.59
C PHE A 25 -15.51 10.89 20.65
N ALA A 26 -14.29 10.79 21.19
CA ALA A 26 -13.14 10.31 20.45
C ALA A 26 -13.32 8.81 20.29
N ALA A 27 -13.72 8.38 19.09
CA ALA A 27 -13.94 6.98 18.79
C ALA A 27 -12.61 6.39 18.30
N PHE A 28 -11.97 5.60 19.14
CA PHE A 28 -10.95 4.67 18.71
C PHE A 28 -11.62 3.35 18.36
N GLY A 29 -11.26 2.77 17.21
CA GLY A 29 -11.82 1.51 16.78
C GLY A 29 -10.88 0.71 15.89
N GLY A 30 -11.20 -0.57 15.78
CA GLY A 30 -10.56 -1.49 14.86
C GLY A 30 -11.62 -2.24 14.06
N GLU A 31 -11.33 -2.48 12.79
CA GLU A 31 -12.15 -3.33 11.92
C GLU A 31 -11.24 -4.31 11.16
N ALA A 32 -11.79 -5.50 10.88
CA ALA A 32 -11.22 -6.45 9.95
C ALA A 32 -12.13 -6.54 8.72
N ARG A 33 -11.55 -6.60 7.53
CA ARG A 33 -12.28 -6.69 6.26
C ARG A 33 -11.75 -7.84 5.43
N TYR A 34 -12.65 -8.51 4.74
CA TYR A 34 -12.32 -9.49 3.72
C TYR A 34 -12.66 -8.90 2.37
N TRP A 35 -11.68 -8.84 1.47
CA TRP A 35 -11.83 -8.27 0.15
C TRP A 35 -11.84 -9.40 -0.88
N PHE A 36 -12.96 -9.50 -1.61
CA PHE A 36 -13.06 -10.33 -2.81
C PHE A 36 -12.47 -9.54 -3.98
N THR A 37 -11.36 -10.00 -4.55
CA THR A 37 -10.62 -9.21 -5.54
C THR A 37 -10.26 -9.96 -6.81
N THR A 38 -10.16 -9.19 -7.88
CA THR A 38 -9.73 -9.64 -9.20
C THR A 38 -8.53 -8.79 -9.63
N LEU A 39 -7.46 -9.41 -10.11
CA LEU A 39 -6.25 -8.75 -10.59
C LEU A 39 -6.36 -8.46 -12.09
N ASP A 40 -6.48 -7.19 -12.43
CA ASP A 40 -6.38 -6.69 -13.80
C ASP A 40 -5.20 -5.70 -13.86
N SER A 41 -4.10 -6.11 -14.48
CA SER A 41 -2.87 -5.32 -14.49
C SER A 41 -2.02 -5.53 -15.75
N GLU A 42 -1.73 -4.43 -16.44
CA GLU A 42 -0.77 -4.38 -17.53
C GLU A 42 0.49 -3.61 -17.11
N VAL A 43 1.66 -4.22 -17.36
CA VAL A 43 2.97 -3.58 -17.16
C VAL A 43 3.66 -3.39 -18.51
N LYS A 44 4.28 -2.23 -18.70
CA LYS A 44 5.10 -1.94 -19.87
C LYS A 44 6.30 -1.11 -19.49
N ILE A 45 7.49 -1.56 -19.89
CA ILE A 45 8.73 -0.80 -19.71
C ILE A 45 8.91 0.15 -20.88
N THR A 46 9.06 1.43 -20.56
CA THR A 46 9.25 2.50 -21.54
C THR A 46 10.44 3.34 -21.10
N ASP A 47 11.38 3.58 -22.01
CA ASP A 47 12.49 4.51 -21.79
C ASP A 47 12.66 5.38 -23.03
N SER A 48 12.47 6.70 -22.87
CA SER A 48 12.69 7.75 -23.85
C SER A 48 12.12 7.46 -25.26
N SER A 49 12.86 6.73 -26.10
CA SER A 49 12.51 6.35 -27.48
C SER A 49 12.13 4.87 -27.68
N ILE A 50 12.26 4.04 -26.64
CA ILE A 50 12.02 2.60 -26.68
C ILE A 50 10.68 2.31 -26.01
N THR A 51 9.76 1.74 -26.78
CA THR A 51 8.51 1.17 -26.27
C THR A 51 8.67 -0.33 -26.15
N GLY A 52 8.67 -0.84 -24.92
CA GLY A 52 8.68 -2.28 -24.63
C GLY A 52 7.34 -2.95 -24.90
N THR A 53 7.33 -4.27 -24.79
CA THR A 53 6.10 -5.07 -24.90
C THR A 53 5.22 -4.87 -23.65
N LYS A 54 3.91 -4.76 -23.84
CA LYS A 54 2.95 -4.86 -22.74
C LYS A 54 2.87 -6.31 -22.24
N ILE A 55 3.01 -6.49 -20.94
CA ILE A 55 2.87 -7.77 -20.25
C ILE A 55 1.64 -7.65 -19.35
N ASP A 56 0.67 -8.53 -19.58
CA ASP A 56 -0.46 -8.74 -18.71
C ASP A 56 -0.02 -9.69 -17.58
N LEU A 57 -0.18 -9.25 -16.33
CA LEU A 57 0.29 -10.01 -15.18
C LEU A 57 -0.53 -11.29 -14.96
N SER A 58 -1.80 -11.31 -15.34
CA SER A 58 -2.63 -12.52 -15.23
C SER A 58 -2.40 -13.42 -16.45
N ASP A 59 -2.58 -12.91 -17.66
CA ASP A 59 -2.54 -13.75 -18.87
C ASP A 59 -1.13 -14.22 -19.23
N ASP A 60 -0.10 -13.39 -19.08
CA ASP A 60 1.26 -13.74 -19.51
C ASP A 60 2.11 -14.35 -18.39
N LEU A 61 1.82 -14.03 -17.11
CA LEU A 61 2.60 -14.51 -15.97
C LEU A 61 1.82 -15.47 -15.05
N ASP A 62 0.53 -15.70 -15.31
CA ASP A 62 -0.33 -16.62 -14.54
C ASP A 62 -0.43 -16.24 -13.07
N ILE A 63 -0.45 -14.93 -12.80
CA ILE A 63 -0.70 -14.43 -11.46
C ILE A 63 -2.21 -14.55 -11.20
N ASP A 64 -2.55 -15.39 -10.24
CA ASP A 64 -3.91 -15.67 -9.82
C ASP A 64 -4.56 -14.51 -9.04
N ASP A 65 -5.89 -14.52 -9.03
CA ASP A 65 -6.71 -13.70 -8.14
C ASP A 65 -6.53 -14.17 -6.69
N GLU A 66 -6.04 -13.28 -5.82
CA GLU A 66 -5.93 -13.54 -4.37
C GLU A 66 -6.82 -12.59 -3.57
N ASP A 67 -7.73 -13.16 -2.77
CA ASP A 67 -8.51 -12.42 -1.78
C ASP A 67 -7.65 -12.09 -0.55
N PHE A 68 -7.85 -10.91 0.03
CA PHE A 68 -7.03 -10.45 1.15
C PHE A 68 -7.82 -9.96 2.36
N VAL A 69 -7.20 -10.18 3.54
CA VAL A 69 -7.67 -9.67 4.83
C VAL A 69 -6.98 -8.35 5.12
N GLU A 70 -7.77 -7.34 5.44
CA GLU A 70 -7.29 -6.04 5.92
C GLU A 70 -7.61 -5.89 7.41
N ALA A 71 -6.62 -5.49 8.20
CA ALA A 71 -6.81 -4.98 9.55
C ALA A 71 -6.66 -3.46 9.54
N ARG A 72 -7.66 -2.74 10.05
CA ARG A 72 -7.65 -1.27 10.09
C ARG A 72 -7.91 -0.75 11.50
N LEU A 73 -7.07 0.19 11.91
CA LEU A 73 -7.26 1.02 13.10
C LEU A 73 -7.69 2.42 12.68
N PHE A 74 -8.59 3.03 13.44
CA PHE A 74 -9.04 4.39 13.20
C PHE A 74 -9.21 5.19 14.48
N TYR A 75 -8.96 6.49 14.35
CA TYR A 75 -9.22 7.49 15.37
C TYR A 75 -10.05 8.60 14.73
N GLU A 76 -11.23 8.85 15.30
CA GLU A 76 -12.09 9.96 14.89
C GLU A 76 -12.33 10.90 16.07
N SER A 77 -12.07 12.19 15.88
CA SER A 77 -12.41 13.24 16.86
C SER A 77 -12.94 14.47 16.11
N GLY A 78 -14.25 14.68 16.21
CA GLY A 78 -14.96 15.75 15.52
C GLY A 78 -14.79 15.67 14.00
N ARG A 79 -13.99 16.58 13.42
CA ARG A 79 -13.70 16.64 11.97
C ARG A 79 -12.41 15.93 11.59
N HIS A 80 -11.60 15.50 12.55
CA HIS A 80 -10.32 14.85 12.32
C HIS A 80 -10.50 13.34 12.26
N LYS A 81 -9.98 12.71 11.21
CA LYS A 81 -10.00 11.26 11.01
C LYS A 81 -8.62 10.79 10.61
N ILE A 82 -8.04 9.89 11.40
CA ILE A 82 -6.78 9.20 11.09
C ILE A 82 -7.10 7.72 10.97
N ARG A 83 -6.62 7.08 9.91
CA ARG A 83 -6.80 5.66 9.65
C ARG A 83 -5.46 5.04 9.27
N TYR A 84 -5.17 3.89 9.87
CA TYR A 84 -4.01 3.08 9.55
C TYR A 84 -4.49 1.68 9.20
N SER A 85 -4.10 1.19 8.03
CA SER A 85 -4.54 -0.11 7.52
C SER A 85 -3.33 -0.96 7.19
N PHE A 86 -3.40 -2.23 7.54
CA PHE A 86 -2.42 -3.23 7.21
C PHE A 86 -3.10 -4.34 6.41
N VAL A 87 -2.52 -4.65 5.25
CA VAL A 87 -2.94 -5.72 4.36
C VAL A 87 -1.70 -6.53 4.02
N SER A 88 -1.77 -7.85 4.21
CA SER A 88 -0.72 -8.75 3.75
C SER A 88 -1.13 -9.24 2.36
N MET A 89 -0.35 -8.87 1.34
CA MET A 89 -0.56 -9.30 -0.04
C MET A 89 0.62 -10.17 -0.47
N SER A 90 0.32 -11.30 -1.08
CA SER A 90 1.27 -12.21 -1.71
C SER A 90 0.74 -12.51 -3.10
N TRP A 91 1.63 -12.70 -4.06
CA TRP A 91 1.28 -13.16 -5.40
C TRP A 91 2.42 -14.05 -5.89
N ASP A 92 2.07 -15.14 -6.56
CA ASP A 92 2.98 -16.04 -7.23
C ASP A 92 2.51 -16.23 -8.68
N GLY A 93 3.43 -16.48 -9.60
CA GLY A 93 3.11 -16.70 -11.02
C GLY A 93 4.31 -17.28 -11.75
N ASP A 94 4.10 -18.40 -12.46
CA ASP A 94 5.19 -19.21 -13.04
C ASP A 94 4.91 -19.67 -14.48
N LYS A 95 4.49 -18.75 -15.36
CA LYS A 95 4.22 -19.08 -16.77
C LYS A 95 5.35 -18.77 -17.73
N ALA A 96 5.62 -19.74 -18.61
CA ALA A 96 6.50 -19.56 -19.74
C ALA A 96 5.83 -18.61 -20.75
N ILE A 97 6.44 -17.44 -20.96
CA ILE A 97 5.87 -16.41 -21.83
C ILE A 97 5.86 -16.89 -23.28
N SER A 98 4.67 -16.99 -23.88
CA SER A 98 4.44 -17.52 -25.23
C SER A 98 4.49 -16.45 -26.33
N LYS A 99 5.13 -15.31 -26.07
CA LYS A 99 5.31 -14.21 -27.02
C LYS A 99 6.71 -13.61 -26.97
N SER A 100 7.14 -13.01 -28.08
CA SER A 100 8.39 -12.25 -28.12
C SER A 100 8.29 -10.98 -27.27
N ILE A 101 9.31 -10.70 -26.47
CA ILE A 101 9.34 -9.56 -25.55
C ILE A 101 10.42 -8.58 -26.00
N VAL A 102 10.06 -7.31 -26.14
CA VAL A 102 11.01 -6.21 -26.25
C VAL A 102 11.25 -5.64 -24.87
N TYR A 103 12.47 -5.80 -24.37
CA TYR A 103 12.91 -5.29 -23.07
C TYR A 103 14.19 -4.49 -23.24
N SER A 104 14.18 -3.22 -22.84
CA SER A 104 15.34 -2.31 -22.93
C SER A 104 15.97 -2.29 -24.33
N GLY A 105 15.14 -2.28 -25.38
CA GLY A 105 15.59 -2.22 -26.78
C GLY A 105 16.11 -3.54 -27.35
N LYS A 106 16.12 -4.62 -26.57
CA LYS A 106 16.46 -5.97 -27.03
C LYS A 106 15.19 -6.80 -27.21
N THR A 107 15.11 -7.52 -28.33
CA THR A 107 14.04 -8.48 -28.59
C THR A 107 14.46 -9.87 -28.13
N TYR A 108 13.70 -10.44 -27.21
CA TYR A 108 13.77 -11.84 -26.81
C TYR A 108 12.70 -12.57 -27.60
N ALA A 109 13.12 -13.36 -28.59
CA ALA A 109 12.21 -14.17 -29.39
C ALA A 109 11.86 -15.46 -28.65
N LEU A 110 10.69 -16.02 -28.95
CA LEU A 110 10.36 -17.39 -28.56
C LEU A 110 11.42 -18.35 -29.11
N ALA A 111 11.89 -19.25 -28.25
CA ALA A 111 12.76 -20.36 -28.63
C ALA A 111 11.99 -21.44 -29.37
#